data_AF-A0A1H2VDY8-F1
#
_entry.id   AF-A0A1H2VDY8-F1
#
_cell.length_a   1.000
_cell.length_b   1.000
_cell.length_c   1.000
_cell.angle_alpha   90.00
_cell.angle_beta   90.00
_cell.angle_gamma   90.00
#
_symmetry.space_group_name_H-M   'P 1'
#
loop_
_entity.id
_entity.type
_entity.pdbx_description
1 polymer ?
#
loop_
_entity_poly.entity_id
_entity_poly.type
_entity_poly.pdbx_seq_one_letter_code
_entity_poly.pdbx_strand_id
1 'polypeptide(L)'
;MLRGEFPDAGEQSHEELLAAYGTVLAETVETVGVEGVVDATGLDRATVTAFADADIADRTLDEAVAVLATGPNRPDADALQAEAQDILLMGMTTAVMDVESLASGIDDELEPKEIQQKIEGRYPVTLAEYALLHSYIEGEKR
;
A
#
# COMPACT_ATOMS: atom_id res chain seq x y z
N MET A 1 2.38 1.37 -12.94
CA MET A 1 3.13 2.28 -12.05
C MET A 1 2.16 2.72 -10.97
N LEU A 2 2.59 2.72 -9.70
CA LEU A 2 1.81 3.23 -8.56
C LEU A 2 2.00 4.74 -8.36
N ARG A 3 3.12 5.27 -8.84
CA ARG A 3 3.45 6.69 -8.69
C ARG A 3 2.39 7.57 -9.35
N GLY A 4 1.81 8.48 -8.58
CA GLY A 4 0.78 9.41 -9.04
C GLY A 4 -0.62 8.81 -9.16
N GLU A 5 -0.82 7.56 -8.73
CA GLU A 5 -2.15 6.92 -8.69
C GLU A 5 -3.05 7.52 -7.60
N PHE A 6 -2.44 8.02 -6.52
CA PHE A 6 -3.13 8.68 -5.39
C PHE A 6 -2.56 10.10 -5.19
N PRO A 7 -2.85 11.06 -6.08
CA PRO A 7 -2.28 12.41 -6.01
C PRO A 7 -2.75 13.20 -4.78
N ASP A 8 -3.92 12.86 -4.25
CA ASP A 8 -4.55 13.55 -3.12
C ASP A 8 -4.29 12.84 -1.78
N ALA A 9 -3.32 11.92 -1.73
CA ALA A 9 -3.03 11.10 -0.55
C ALA A 9 -2.74 11.93 0.72
N GLY A 10 -2.15 13.12 0.58
CA GLY A 10 -1.88 14.04 1.71
C GLY A 10 -3.06 14.96 2.10
N GLU A 11 -4.17 14.89 1.37
CA GLU A 11 -5.41 15.61 1.67
C GLU A 11 -6.48 14.69 2.29
N GLN A 12 -6.28 13.37 2.19
CA GLN A 12 -7.18 12.34 2.68
C GLN A 12 -6.79 11.87 4.09
N SER A 13 -7.78 11.44 4.86
CA SER A 13 -7.54 10.58 6.02
C SER A 13 -6.99 9.21 5.59
N HIS A 14 -6.32 8.50 6.50
CA HIS A 14 -5.78 7.19 6.18
C HIS A 14 -6.88 6.16 5.86
N GLU A 15 -8.09 6.29 6.43
CA GLU A 15 -9.23 5.44 6.08
C GLU A 15 -9.76 5.73 4.67
N GLU A 16 -9.81 7.00 4.26
CA GLU A 16 -10.19 7.38 2.89
C GLU A 16 -9.16 6.86 1.87
N LEU A 17 -7.87 6.99 2.19
CA LEU A 17 -6.79 6.48 1.33
C LEU A 17 -6.80 4.95 1.26
N LEU A 18 -7.07 4.26 2.37
CA LEU A 18 -7.27 2.81 2.39
C LEU A 18 -8.46 2.39 1.52
N ALA A 19 -9.59 3.09 1.61
CA ALA A 19 -10.75 2.82 0.75
C ALA A 19 -10.43 3.04 -0.74
N ALA A 20 -9.60 4.03 -1.07
CA ALA A 20 -9.12 4.25 -2.43
C ALA A 20 -8.25 3.08 -2.93
N TYR A 21 -7.37 2.52 -2.09
CA TYR A 21 -6.62 1.30 -2.43
C TYR A 21 -7.56 0.13 -2.69
N GLY A 22 -8.55 -0.05 -1.82
CA GLY A 22 -9.56 -1.10 -1.93
C GLY A 22 -10.32 -1.03 -3.26
N THR A 23 -10.64 0.18 -3.72
CA THR A 23 -11.29 0.40 -5.02
C THR A 23 -10.43 -0.09 -6.18
N VAL A 24 -9.15 0.32 -6.23
CA VAL A 24 -8.22 -0.09 -7.30
C VAL A 24 -7.98 -1.60 -7.32
N LEU A 25 -7.86 -2.21 -6.14
CA LEU A 25 -7.69 -3.66 -5.99
C LEU A 25 -8.96 -4.40 -6.43
N ALA A 26 -10.14 -3.97 -5.99
CA ALA A 26 -11.41 -4.56 -6.38
C ALA A 26 -11.65 -4.47 -7.90
N GLU A 27 -11.37 -3.32 -8.52
CA GLU A 27 -11.44 -3.13 -9.98
C GLU A 27 -10.49 -4.07 -10.74
N THR A 28 -9.29 -4.30 -10.20
CA THR A 28 -8.33 -5.24 -10.77
C THR A 28 -8.86 -6.68 -10.70
N VAL A 29 -9.40 -7.10 -9.54
CA VAL A 29 -10.00 -8.42 -9.37
C VAL A 29 -11.25 -8.59 -10.23
N GLU A 30 -12.07 -7.55 -10.40
CA GLU A 30 -13.23 -7.57 -11.30
C GLU A 30 -12.78 -7.78 -12.77
N THR A 31 -11.72 -7.09 -13.18
CA THR A 31 -11.20 -7.16 -14.56
C THR A 31 -10.60 -8.52 -14.88
N VAL A 32 -9.81 -9.09 -13.98
CA VAL A 32 -9.10 -10.36 -14.19
C VAL A 32 -9.96 -11.57 -13.81
N GLY A 33 -10.87 -11.40 -12.86
CA GLY A 33 -11.67 -12.44 -12.24
C GLY A 33 -10.93 -13.15 -11.11
N VAL A 34 -11.67 -13.52 -10.05
CA VAL A 34 -11.13 -14.18 -8.84
C VAL A 34 -10.26 -15.40 -9.18
N GLU A 35 -10.75 -16.31 -10.02
CA GLU A 35 -9.98 -17.51 -10.41
C GLU A 35 -8.70 -17.16 -11.18
N GLY A 36 -8.76 -16.14 -12.05
CA GLY A 36 -7.59 -15.69 -12.81
C GLY A 36 -6.50 -15.13 -11.89
N VAL A 37 -6.89 -14.38 -10.86
CA VAL A 37 -5.97 -13.86 -9.85
C VAL A 37 -5.40 -14.99 -9.00
N VAL A 38 -6.22 -15.93 -8.54
CA VAL A 38 -5.77 -17.13 -7.79
C VAL A 38 -4.74 -17.92 -8.59
N ASP A 39 -5.03 -18.21 -9.86
CA ASP A 39 -4.14 -19.00 -10.72
C ASP A 39 -2.81 -18.28 -11.00
N ALA A 40 -2.85 -16.95 -11.15
CA ALA A 40 -1.67 -16.16 -11.45
C ALA A 40 -0.76 -15.91 -10.23
N THR A 41 -1.35 -15.74 -9.04
CA THR A 41 -0.62 -15.32 -7.83
C THR A 41 -0.33 -16.47 -6.88
N GLY A 42 -1.12 -17.55 -6.93
CA GLY A 42 -1.08 -18.63 -5.94
C GLY A 42 -1.70 -18.27 -4.59
N LEU A 43 -2.32 -17.08 -4.45
CA LEU A 43 -3.09 -16.70 -3.28
C LEU A 43 -4.33 -17.58 -3.14
N ASP A 44 -4.77 -17.81 -1.90
CA ASP A 44 -6.00 -18.54 -1.68
C ASP A 44 -7.23 -17.71 -2.14
N ARG A 45 -8.31 -18.41 -2.47
CA ARG A 45 -9.55 -17.79 -2.95
C ARG A 45 -10.14 -16.80 -1.94
N ALA A 46 -10.06 -17.07 -0.64
CA ALA A 46 -10.65 -16.20 0.38
C ALA A 46 -9.90 -14.86 0.44
N THR A 47 -8.58 -14.89 0.31
CA THR A 47 -7.73 -13.70 0.20
C THR A 47 -8.10 -12.87 -1.03
N VAL A 48 -8.25 -13.50 -2.20
CA VAL A 48 -8.66 -12.80 -3.43
C VAL A 48 -10.09 -12.24 -3.33
N THR A 49 -11.01 -12.97 -2.70
CA THR A 49 -12.37 -12.47 -2.44
C THR A 49 -12.35 -11.25 -1.51
N ALA A 50 -11.49 -11.22 -0.49
CA ALA A 50 -11.35 -10.06 0.38
C ALA A 50 -10.91 -8.80 -0.42
N PHE A 51 -10.00 -8.95 -1.38
CA PHE A 51 -9.66 -7.86 -2.31
C PHE A 51 -10.83 -7.42 -3.20
N ALA A 52 -11.64 -8.36 -3.68
CA ALA A 52 -12.84 -8.04 -4.47
C ALA A 52 -13.89 -7.27 -3.65
N ASP A 53 -14.01 -7.61 -2.36
CA ASP A 53 -14.97 -6.99 -1.43
C ASP A 53 -14.42 -5.71 -0.77
N ALA A 54 -13.20 -5.27 -1.14
CA ALA A 54 -12.47 -4.17 -0.53
C ALA A 54 -12.22 -4.33 1.00
N ASP A 55 -12.24 -5.57 1.51
CA ASP A 55 -11.89 -5.93 2.89
C ASP A 55 -10.37 -6.17 3.01
N ILE A 56 -9.63 -5.06 2.97
CA ILE A 56 -8.19 -5.09 2.71
C ILE A 56 -7.31 -4.61 3.87
N ALA A 57 -7.90 -4.15 4.98
CA ALA A 57 -7.14 -3.51 6.07
C ALA A 57 -6.01 -4.40 6.61
N ASP A 58 -6.33 -5.67 6.86
CA ASP A 58 -5.40 -6.68 7.37
C ASP A 58 -4.62 -7.42 6.27
N ARG A 59 -4.83 -7.06 5.00
CA ARG A 59 -4.05 -7.62 3.88
C ARG A 59 -2.71 -6.91 3.81
N THR A 60 -1.71 -7.64 3.34
CA THR A 60 -0.35 -7.12 3.18
C THR A 60 -0.17 -6.40 1.86
N LEU A 61 0.77 -5.47 1.82
CA LEU A 61 1.19 -4.81 0.59
C LEU A 61 1.71 -5.82 -0.45
N ASP A 62 2.40 -6.88 -0.01
CA ASP A 62 2.90 -7.95 -0.89
C ASP A 62 1.77 -8.68 -1.62
N GLU A 63 0.72 -9.07 -0.88
CA GLU A 63 -0.49 -9.64 -1.48
C GLU A 63 -1.16 -8.65 -2.44
N ALA A 64 -1.23 -7.37 -2.06
CA ALA A 64 -1.86 -6.33 -2.87
C ALA A 64 -1.13 -6.13 -4.21
N VAL A 65 0.21 -6.01 -4.19
CA VAL A 65 0.99 -5.83 -5.41
C VAL A 65 0.99 -7.08 -6.29
N ALA A 66 0.89 -8.29 -5.69
CA ALA A 66 0.68 -9.52 -6.45
C ALA A 66 -0.66 -9.48 -7.20
N VAL A 67 -1.74 -9.03 -6.57
CA VAL A 67 -3.04 -8.83 -7.23
C VAL A 67 -2.94 -7.77 -8.33
N LEU A 68 -2.37 -6.60 -8.05
CA LEU A 68 -2.22 -5.52 -9.02
C LEU A 68 -1.39 -5.95 -10.24
N ALA A 69 -0.35 -6.76 -10.05
CA ALA A 69 0.50 -7.26 -11.14
C ALA A 69 -0.25 -8.17 -12.14
N THR A 70 -1.41 -8.73 -11.76
CA THR A 70 -2.26 -9.48 -12.69
C THR A 70 -3.00 -8.59 -13.68
N GLY A 71 -3.13 -7.29 -13.36
CA GLY A 71 -3.83 -6.32 -14.20
C GLY A 71 -3.12 -6.09 -15.54
N PRO A 72 -3.87 -5.84 -16.63
CA PRO A 72 -3.27 -5.56 -17.93
C PRO A 72 -2.43 -4.28 -17.88
N ASN A 73 -1.22 -4.33 -18.43
CA ASN A 73 -0.25 -3.21 -18.47
C ASN A 73 0.29 -2.76 -17.11
N ARG A 74 0.17 -3.60 -16.07
CA ARG A 74 0.86 -3.37 -14.80
C ARG A 74 2.28 -3.97 -14.86
N PRO A 75 3.28 -3.33 -14.21
CA PRO A 75 4.55 -3.98 -13.91
C PRO A 75 4.36 -5.26 -13.09
N ASP A 76 5.43 -6.05 -12.95
CA ASP A 76 5.42 -7.19 -12.04
C ASP A 76 5.32 -6.75 -10.57
N ALA A 77 5.01 -7.72 -9.70
CA ALA A 77 4.78 -7.49 -8.28
C ALA A 77 6.02 -6.90 -7.59
N ASP A 78 7.22 -7.37 -7.94
CA ASP A 78 8.49 -6.88 -7.36
C ASP A 78 8.72 -5.39 -7.70
N ALA A 79 8.45 -4.98 -8.95
CA ALA A 79 8.54 -3.59 -9.35
C ALA A 79 7.50 -2.71 -8.64
N LEU A 80 6.26 -3.19 -8.51
CA LEU A 80 5.21 -2.49 -7.78
C LEU A 80 5.54 -2.36 -6.28
N GLN A 81 6.09 -3.41 -5.66
CA GLN A 81 6.56 -3.40 -4.27
C GLN A 81 7.64 -2.35 -4.05
N ALA A 82 8.65 -2.33 -4.94
CA ALA A 82 9.73 -1.36 -4.88
C ALA A 82 9.23 0.07 -5.09
N GLU A 83 8.28 0.29 -6.00
CA GLU A 83 7.65 1.59 -6.19
C GLU A 83 6.89 2.08 -4.94
N ALA A 84 6.13 1.21 -4.28
CA ALA A 84 5.42 1.55 -3.05
C ALA A 84 6.37 1.97 -1.93
N GLN A 85 7.45 1.22 -1.72
CA GLN A 85 8.48 1.57 -0.73
C GLN A 85 9.21 2.87 -1.09
N ASP A 86 9.52 3.08 -2.37
CA ASP A 86 10.16 4.31 -2.84
C ASP A 86 9.26 5.54 -2.65
N ILE A 87 7.93 5.40 -2.80
CA ILE A 87 6.98 6.48 -2.52
C ILE A 87 7.12 6.96 -1.07
N LEU A 88 7.12 6.05 -0.10
CA LEU A 88 7.31 6.40 1.32
C LEU A 88 8.67 7.05 1.56
N LEU A 89 9.75 6.45 1.05
CA LEU A 89 11.12 6.93 1.26
C LEU A 89 11.34 8.33 0.65
N MET A 90 10.92 8.52 -0.60
CA MET A 90 11.00 9.81 -1.29
C MET A 90 10.09 10.84 -0.63
N GLY A 91 8.96 10.39 -0.10
CA GLY A 91 8.05 11.24 0.62
C GLY A 91 8.64 11.78 1.92
N MET A 92 9.21 10.90 2.75
CA MET A 92 9.95 11.29 3.95
C MET A 92 11.12 12.22 3.65
N THR A 93 11.85 11.94 2.57
CA THR A 93 12.98 12.79 2.14
C THR A 93 12.51 14.20 1.78
N THR A 94 11.34 14.32 1.14
CA THR A 94 10.76 15.60 0.73
C THR A 94 10.20 16.37 1.92
N ALA A 95 9.55 15.70 2.85
CA ALA A 95 9.03 16.27 4.10
C ALA A 95 10.14 16.51 5.15
N VAL A 96 11.39 16.12 4.87
CA VAL A 96 12.53 16.22 5.79
C VAL A 96 12.24 15.52 7.12
N MET A 97 11.69 14.31 7.02
CA MET A 97 11.27 13.48 8.16
C MET A 97 12.22 12.30 8.38
N ASP A 98 12.46 11.98 9.63
CA ASP A 98 13.04 10.71 10.05
C ASP A 98 11.98 9.77 10.66
N VAL A 99 12.38 8.55 11.00
CA VAL A 99 11.47 7.53 11.55
C VAL A 99 10.95 7.88 12.94
N GLU A 100 11.68 8.68 13.72
CA GLU A 100 11.25 9.13 15.05
C GLU A 100 10.14 10.19 14.93
N SER A 101 10.34 11.16 14.03
CA SER A 101 9.36 12.19 13.72
C SER A 101 8.09 11.58 13.11
N LEU A 102 8.25 10.58 12.23
CA LEU A 102 7.13 9.85 11.65
C LEU A 102 6.34 9.09 12.72
N ALA A 103 7.01 8.32 13.60
CA ALA A 103 6.35 7.60 14.69
C ALA A 103 5.56 8.54 15.61
N SER A 104 6.18 9.62 16.06
CA SER A 104 5.52 10.64 16.88
C SER A 104 4.34 11.30 16.17
N GLY A 105 4.40 11.39 14.83
CA GLY A 105 3.38 11.99 14.00
C GLY A 105 2.12 11.15 13.83
N ILE A 106 2.27 9.84 13.94
CA ILE A 106 1.18 8.84 13.91
C ILE A 106 0.83 8.36 15.32
N ASP A 107 0.97 9.22 16.33
CA ASP A 107 0.65 8.93 17.74
C ASP A 107 1.30 7.65 18.30
N ASP A 108 2.52 7.34 17.85
CA ASP A 108 3.30 6.14 18.24
C ASP A 108 2.55 4.81 17.97
N GLU A 109 1.64 4.78 16.99
CA GLU A 109 0.97 3.54 16.56
C GLU A 109 1.97 2.47 16.07
N LEU A 110 3.12 2.89 15.54
CA LEU A 110 4.22 2.03 15.15
C LEU A 110 5.54 2.52 15.77
N GLU A 111 6.37 1.57 16.24
CA GLU A 111 7.68 1.91 16.76
C GLU A 111 8.62 2.39 15.62
N PRO A 112 9.55 3.35 15.86
CA PRO A 112 10.47 3.84 14.83
C PRO A 112 11.25 2.74 14.10
N LYS A 113 11.67 1.71 14.84
CA LYS A 113 12.38 0.56 14.27
C LYS A 113 11.48 -0.28 13.36
N GLU A 114 10.22 -0.44 13.72
CA GLU A 114 9.24 -1.16 12.91
C GLU A 114 8.96 -0.41 11.60
N ILE A 115 8.76 0.91 11.68
CA ILE A 115 8.63 1.80 10.52
C ILE A 115 9.85 1.63 9.58
N GLN A 116 11.06 1.68 10.13
CA GLN A 116 12.28 1.49 9.34
C GLN A 116 12.29 0.14 8.62
N GLN A 117 11.96 -0.97 9.31
CA GLN A 117 11.96 -2.28 8.66
C GLN A 117 10.89 -2.41 7.57
N LYS A 118 9.70 -1.84 7.77
CA LYS A 118 8.61 -1.86 6.79
C LYS A 118 8.96 -1.05 5.53
N ILE A 119 9.51 0.17 5.69
CA ILE A 119 9.95 1.01 4.57
C ILE A 119 11.13 0.38 3.80
N GLU A 120 12.06 -0.27 4.50
CA GLU A 120 13.17 -1.00 3.88
C GLU A 120 12.74 -2.36 3.28
N GLY A 121 11.46 -2.72 3.33
CA GLY A 121 10.94 -3.98 2.80
C GLY A 121 11.40 -5.24 3.56
N ARG A 122 11.89 -5.08 4.80
CA ARG A 122 12.41 -6.16 5.65
C ARG A 122 11.36 -6.75 6.58
N TYR A 123 10.19 -6.14 6.68
CA TYR A 123 9.07 -6.62 7.46
C TYR A 123 7.77 -6.40 6.69
N PRO A 124 6.79 -7.32 6.76
CA PRO A 124 5.49 -7.13 6.13
C PRO A 124 4.80 -5.85 6.64
N VAL A 125 4.16 -5.15 5.71
CA VAL A 125 3.33 -3.98 5.98
C VAL A 125 1.91 -4.29 5.53
N THR A 126 0.94 -4.06 6.41
CA THR A 126 -0.48 -4.15 6.07
C THR A 126 -0.91 -2.93 5.27
N LEU A 127 -2.01 -3.03 4.53
CA LEU A 127 -2.52 -1.88 3.78
C LEU A 127 -3.04 -0.77 4.68
N ALA A 128 -3.56 -1.10 5.87
CA ALA A 128 -3.91 -0.10 6.88
C ALA A 128 -2.69 0.69 7.36
N GLU A 129 -1.61 0.01 7.74
CA GLU A 129 -0.35 0.66 8.13
C GLU A 129 0.26 1.45 6.97
N TYR A 130 0.23 0.90 5.75
CA TYR A 130 0.75 1.60 4.58
C TYR A 130 -0.05 2.87 4.29
N ALA A 131 -1.38 2.83 4.38
CA ALA A 131 -2.24 3.99 4.20
C ALA A 131 -1.96 5.06 5.28
N LEU A 132 -1.80 4.66 6.54
CA LEU A 132 -1.44 5.54 7.65
C LEU A 132 -0.11 6.27 7.38
N LEU A 133 0.94 5.52 7.05
CA LEU A 133 2.25 6.08 6.76
C LEU A 133 2.19 6.99 5.52
N HIS A 134 1.56 6.54 4.44
CA HIS A 134 1.51 7.28 3.18
C HIS A 134 0.71 8.59 3.31
N SER A 135 -0.49 8.57 3.91
CA SER A 135 -1.28 9.79 4.07
C SER A 135 -0.58 10.81 4.95
N TYR A 136 0.05 10.36 6.05
CA TYR A 136 0.76 11.24 6.96
C TYR A 136 1.98 11.88 6.29
N ILE A 137 2.84 11.06 5.64
CA ILE A 137 4.02 11.55 4.93
C ILE A 137 3.65 12.56 3.85
N GLU A 138 2.62 12.29 3.03
CA GLU A 138 2.19 13.23 1.99
C GLU A 138 1.57 14.51 2.57
N GLY A 139 0.87 14.42 3.71
CA GLY A 139 0.29 15.56 4.40
C GLY A 139 1.32 16.57 4.91
N GLU A 140 2.53 16.10 5.24
CA GLU A 140 3.64 16.91 5.76
C GLU A 140 4.52 17.56 4.66
N LYS A 141 4.32 17.25 3.37
CA LYS A 141 5.12 17.82 2.26
C LYS A 141 4.84 19.30 1.93
N ARG A 142 4.13 20.02 2.80
CA ARG A 142 3.61 21.37 2.53
C ARG A 142 4.63 22.49 2.74
#